data_AF-A0A1E1WIJ5-F1
#
_entry.id   AF-A0A1E1WIJ5-F1
#
_cell.length_a   1.000
_cell.length_b   1.000
_cell.length_c   1.000
_cell.angle_alpha   90.00
_cell.angle_beta   90.00
_cell.angle_gamma   90.00
#
_symmetry.space_group_name_H-M   'P 1'
#
loop_
_entity.id
_entity.type
_entity.pdbx_description
1 polymer ?
#
loop_
_entity_poly.entity_id
_entity_poly.type
_entity_poly.pdbx_seq_one_letter_code
_entity_poly.pdbx_strand_id
1 'polypeptide(L)'
;MVFIAGFIVLLSALMFFFPRQIKPELLPPPPKKTQDKNDPPFFKDFFATIKRQLTNDILMWRTASSVLHLMPISGVYSFLPKYLEKQFRLPTHDANLVSGLGGILVMGLGIITSGVVIVKLVPTARQVAAWTAATAAIYSAGMVILMFVSCPEESFRLLSTPGNNATLACSQMCNCDEGPYTPVCGQDSFTYLSPCQAGCESSEQLDNSTWLYYNCSCIDANILTDGAKAIEAVKRYDASWNASHGPLLAGGRGVAVSGECGAAC
;
A
#
# COMPACT_ATOMS: atom_id res chain seq x y z
N MET A 1 16.56 4.34 8.17
CA MET A 1 16.91 5.78 8.21
C MET A 1 18.41 6.01 8.02
N VAL A 2 19.29 5.50 8.88
CA VAL A 2 20.75 5.71 8.80
C VAL A 2 21.37 5.17 7.49
N PHE A 3 21.01 3.96 7.08
CA PHE A 3 21.48 3.39 5.81
C PHE A 3 21.02 4.19 4.58
N ILE A 4 19.79 4.72 4.61
CA ILE A 4 19.23 5.54 3.53
C ILE A 4 19.96 6.88 3.45
N ALA A 5 20.22 7.52 4.60
CA ALA A 5 21.01 8.74 4.65
C ALA A 5 22.44 8.53 4.14
N GLY A 6 23.09 7.42 4.53
CA GLY A 6 24.41 7.04 4.01
C GLY A 6 24.41 6.85 2.49
N PHE A 7 23.39 6.20 1.94
CA PHE A 7 23.24 5.99 0.50
C PHE A 7 23.01 7.31 -0.26
N ILE A 8 22.20 8.23 0.28
CA ILE A 8 21.98 9.56 -0.31
C ILE A 8 23.29 10.37 -0.32
N VAL A 9 24.08 10.32 0.76
CA VAL A 9 25.39 11.01 0.82
C VAL A 9 26.35 10.42 -0.21
N LEU A 10 26.38 9.10 -0.36
CA LEU A 10 27.19 8.42 -1.37
C LEU A 10 26.77 8.81 -2.80
N LEU A 11 25.47 8.81 -3.11
CA LEU A 11 24.95 9.24 -4.41
C LEU A 11 25.25 10.72 -4.69
N SER A 12 25.16 11.57 -3.67
CA SER A 12 25.51 12.99 -3.78
C SER A 12 27.00 13.17 -4.09
N ALA A 13 27.87 12.35 -3.49
CA ALA A 13 29.30 12.32 -3.83
C ALA A 13 29.54 11.85 -5.27
N LEU A 14 28.75 10.90 -5.79
CA LEU A 14 28.81 10.47 -7.19
C LEU A 14 28.36 11.57 -8.16
N MET A 15 27.44 12.46 -7.79
CA MET A 15 27.09 13.63 -8.59
C MET A 15 28.24 14.65 -8.69
N PHE A 16 29.18 14.69 -7.74
CA PHE A 16 30.40 15.50 -7.88
C PHE A 16 31.37 14.96 -8.93
N PHE A 17 31.29 13.66 -9.26
CA PHE A 17 32.05 13.05 -10.35
C PHE A 17 31.38 13.22 -11.72
N PHE A 18 30.16 13.76 -11.77
CA PHE A 18 29.53 14.09 -13.04
C PHE A 18 30.36 15.17 -13.75
N PRO A 19 30.70 14.99 -15.04
CA PRO A 19 31.55 15.92 -15.76
C PRO A 19 30.94 17.32 -15.71
N ARG A 20 31.69 18.29 -15.16
CA ARG A 20 31.28 19.69 -14.96
C ARG A 20 30.80 20.38 -16.24
N GLN A 21 31.09 19.81 -17.41
CA GLN A 21 30.63 20.29 -18.69
C GLN A 21 30.21 19.10 -19.56
N ILE A 22 28.89 18.94 -19.71
CA ILE A 22 28.34 18.32 -20.91
C ILE A 22 28.68 19.32 -22.03
N LYS A 23 29.43 18.89 -23.06
CA LYS A 23 29.85 19.75 -24.17
C LYS A 23 28.65 20.63 -24.59
N PRO A 24 28.73 21.96 -24.43
CA PRO A 24 27.67 22.83 -24.87
C PRO A 24 27.49 22.61 -26.37
N GLU A 25 26.28 22.28 -26.80
CA GLU A 25 25.90 22.62 -28.17
C GLU A 25 26.18 24.12 -28.36
N LEU A 26 26.71 24.46 -29.53
CA LEU A 26 27.33 25.73 -29.89
C LEU A 26 26.33 26.90 -29.87
N LEU A 27 25.80 27.25 -28.68
CA LEU A 27 25.13 28.52 -28.46
C LEU A 27 26.20 29.62 -28.55
N PRO A 28 25.92 30.72 -29.28
CA PRO A 28 26.88 31.80 -29.45
C PRO A 28 27.35 32.29 -28.08
N PRO A 29 28.65 32.60 -27.94
CA PRO A 29 29.22 32.98 -26.65
C PRO A 29 28.43 34.17 -26.07
N PRO A 30 28.05 34.12 -24.77
CA PRO A 30 27.49 35.30 -24.13
C PRO A 30 28.48 36.45 -24.25
N PRO A 31 28.00 37.70 -24.45
CA PRO A 31 28.86 38.85 -24.66
C PRO A 31 29.90 38.95 -23.54
N LYS A 32 31.19 39.10 -23.91
CA LYS A 32 32.32 39.26 -22.98
C LYS A 32 32.00 40.37 -21.97
N LYS A 33 31.70 40.00 -20.72
CA LYS A 33 31.76 40.93 -19.60
C LYS A 33 33.23 41.29 -19.39
N THR A 34 33.56 42.55 -19.61
CA THR A 34 34.78 43.18 -19.11
C THR A 34 34.88 42.88 -17.62
N GLN A 35 35.95 42.19 -17.20
CA GLN A 35 36.25 41.96 -15.79
C GLN A 35 36.45 43.33 -15.12
N ASP A 36 35.46 43.74 -14.33
CA ASP A 36 35.65 44.78 -13.33
C ASP A 36 36.00 44.09 -12.00
N LYS A 37 36.96 44.63 -11.26
CA LYS A 37 37.64 44.03 -10.10
C LYS A 37 36.76 43.95 -8.83
N ASN A 38 35.45 43.81 -8.98
CA ASN A 38 34.46 43.76 -7.91
C ASN A 38 33.56 42.53 -8.09
N ASP A 39 34.13 41.32 -8.08
CA ASP A 39 33.33 40.10 -8.01
C ASP A 39 32.60 40.06 -6.65
N PRO A 40 31.26 39.98 -6.63
CA PRO A 40 30.52 39.83 -5.40
C PRO A 40 30.96 38.56 -4.65
N PRO A 41 30.89 38.50 -3.31
CA PRO A 41 31.19 37.27 -2.58
C PRO A 41 30.32 36.14 -3.13
N PHE A 42 30.90 34.94 -3.30
CA PHE A 42 30.27 33.75 -3.90
C PHE A 42 28.81 33.51 -3.49
N PHE A 43 28.48 33.76 -2.22
CA PHE A 43 27.11 33.66 -1.70
C PHE A 43 26.13 34.68 -2.29
N LYS A 44 26.56 35.92 -2.55
CA LYS A 44 25.70 36.97 -3.13
C LYS A 44 25.37 36.67 -4.59
N ASP A 45 26.31 36.12 -5.35
CA ASP A 45 26.05 35.67 -6.72
C ASP A 45 25.16 34.42 -6.76
N PHE A 46 25.32 33.51 -5.80
CA PHE A 46 24.45 32.36 -5.64
C PHE A 46 23.00 32.78 -5.34
N PHE A 47 22.79 33.63 -4.34
CA PHE A 47 21.45 34.14 -4.00
C PHE A 47 20.85 35.01 -5.11
N ALA A 48 21.65 35.83 -5.80
CA ALA A 48 21.19 36.59 -6.95
C ALA A 48 20.74 35.66 -8.10
N THR A 49 21.45 34.55 -8.32
CA THR A 49 21.08 33.53 -9.30
C THR A 49 19.80 32.81 -8.92
N ILE A 50 19.64 32.40 -7.65
CA ILE A 50 18.39 31.80 -7.15
C ILE A 50 17.22 32.78 -7.32
N LYS A 51 17.40 34.04 -6.92
CA LYS A 51 16.35 35.06 -7.06
C LYS A 51 15.95 35.21 -8.52
N ARG A 52 16.91 35.29 -9.44
CA ARG A 52 16.64 35.37 -10.89
C ARG A 52 15.89 34.12 -11.39
N GLN A 53 16.25 32.95 -10.90
CA GLN A 53 15.62 31.68 -11.27
C GLN A 53 14.18 31.58 -10.75
N LEU A 54 13.92 32.05 -9.53
CA LEU A 54 12.58 32.12 -8.93
C LEU A 54 11.69 33.20 -9.55
N THR A 55 12.27 34.28 -10.08
CA THR A 55 11.50 35.35 -10.76
C THR A 55 11.19 35.00 -12.22
N ASN A 56 11.63 33.83 -12.70
CA ASN A 56 11.29 33.36 -14.04
C ASN A 56 9.95 32.64 -14.01
N ASP A 57 8.89 33.32 -14.49
CA ASP A 57 7.53 32.81 -14.49
C ASP A 57 7.39 31.43 -15.15
N ILE A 58 8.12 31.18 -16.25
CA ILE A 58 8.07 29.90 -16.98
C ILE A 58 8.58 28.75 -16.10
N LEU A 59 9.65 29.00 -15.35
CA LEU A 59 10.18 28.00 -14.42
C LEU A 59 9.21 27.79 -13.26
N MET A 60 8.63 28.87 -12.73
CA MET A 60 7.75 28.81 -11.58
C MET A 60 6.47 28.02 -11.89
N TRP A 61 5.87 28.21 -13.08
CA TRP A 61 4.74 27.41 -13.52
C TRP A 61 5.10 25.93 -13.72
N ARG A 62 6.31 25.66 -14.22
CA ARG A 62 6.81 24.29 -14.37
C ARG A 62 7.00 23.60 -13.02
N THR A 63 7.56 24.28 -12.03
CA THR A 63 7.75 23.71 -10.69
C THR A 63 6.41 23.53 -9.97
N ALA A 64 5.49 24.48 -10.09
CA ALA A 64 4.14 24.35 -9.54
C ALA A 64 3.41 23.11 -10.11
N SER A 65 3.47 22.91 -11.43
CA SER A 65 2.93 21.71 -12.08
C SER A 65 3.56 20.43 -11.54
N SER A 66 4.88 20.39 -11.39
CA SER A 66 5.57 19.22 -10.81
C SER A 66 5.13 18.92 -9.39
N VAL A 67 4.93 19.93 -8.54
CA VAL A 67 4.47 19.73 -7.15
C VAL A 67 3.05 19.14 -7.13
N LEU A 68 2.15 19.64 -7.98
CA LEU A 68 0.80 19.10 -8.11
C LEU A 68 0.79 17.64 -8.57
N HIS A 69 1.76 17.21 -9.37
CA HIS A 69 1.90 15.80 -9.76
C HIS A 69 2.49 14.93 -8.65
N LEU A 70 3.43 15.45 -7.85
CA LEU A 70 4.09 14.69 -6.80
C LEU A 70 3.18 14.43 -5.59
N MET A 71 2.23 15.34 -5.31
CA MET A 71 1.34 15.20 -4.16
C MET A 71 0.50 13.90 -4.21
N PRO A 72 -0.24 13.56 -5.28
CA PRO A 72 -0.94 12.27 -5.38
C PRO A 72 -0.01 11.06 -5.29
N ILE A 73 1.16 11.14 -5.93
CA ILE A 73 2.13 10.04 -5.95
C ILE A 73 2.59 9.71 -4.52
N SER A 74 2.88 10.73 -3.70
CA SER A 74 3.25 10.50 -2.30
C SER A 74 2.14 9.82 -1.50
N GLY A 75 0.88 10.19 -1.72
CA GLY A 75 -0.26 9.57 -1.06
C GLY A 75 -0.39 8.10 -1.44
N VAL A 76 -0.33 7.79 -2.74
CA VAL A 76 -0.35 6.41 -3.22
C VAL A 76 0.80 5.63 -2.65
N TYR A 77 2.04 6.15 -2.68
CA TYR A 77 3.20 5.41 -2.19
C TYR A 77 3.12 5.11 -0.68
N SER A 78 2.58 6.03 0.11
CA SER A 78 2.42 5.84 1.56
C SER A 78 1.29 4.88 1.93
N PHE A 79 0.17 4.92 1.20
CA PHE A 79 -1.03 4.16 1.56
C PHE A 79 -1.22 2.87 0.76
N LEU A 80 -0.49 2.67 -0.34
CA LEU A 80 -0.60 1.49 -1.20
C LEU A 80 -0.37 0.16 -0.45
N PRO A 81 0.67 0.00 0.38
CA PRO A 81 0.85 -1.27 1.10
C PRO A 81 -0.35 -1.55 2.01
N LYS A 82 -0.87 -0.50 2.67
CA LYS A 82 -2.03 -0.63 3.56
C LYS A 82 -3.31 -0.91 2.81
N TYR A 83 -3.47 -0.32 1.62
CA TYR A 83 -4.55 -0.61 0.71
C TYR A 83 -4.51 -2.07 0.25
N LEU A 84 -3.33 -2.59 -0.11
CA LEU A 84 -3.16 -4.00 -0.48
C LEU A 84 -3.47 -4.96 0.68
N GLU A 85 -3.04 -4.62 1.90
CA GLU A 85 -3.40 -5.40 3.09
C GLU A 85 -4.92 -5.43 3.35
N LYS A 86 -5.60 -4.29 3.18
CA LYS A 86 -7.02 -4.15 3.55
C LYS A 86 -7.98 -4.58 2.45
N GLN A 87 -7.68 -4.24 1.20
CA GLN A 87 -8.55 -4.52 0.06
C GLN A 87 -8.30 -5.91 -0.53
N PHE A 88 -7.03 -6.35 -0.57
CA PHE A 88 -6.64 -7.62 -1.18
C PHE A 88 -6.19 -8.68 -0.15
N ARG A 89 -6.30 -8.40 1.16
CA ARG A 89 -5.97 -9.36 2.23
C ARG A 89 -4.54 -9.90 2.19
N LEU A 90 -3.64 -9.20 1.50
CA LEU A 90 -2.26 -9.63 1.38
C LEU A 90 -1.57 -9.54 2.75
N PRO A 91 -0.76 -10.54 3.14
CA PRO A 91 0.02 -10.44 4.35
C PRO A 91 1.00 -9.27 4.23
N THR A 92 1.29 -8.60 5.35
CA THR A 92 2.13 -7.39 5.39
C THR A 92 3.46 -7.52 4.66
N HIS A 93 4.09 -8.71 4.71
CA HIS A 93 5.35 -8.93 4.02
C HIS A 93 5.20 -8.92 2.49
N ASP A 94 4.17 -9.58 1.95
CA ASP A 94 3.90 -9.62 0.50
C ASP A 94 3.41 -8.27 -0.02
N ALA A 95 2.52 -7.61 0.71
CA ALA A 95 2.03 -6.27 0.35
C ALA A 95 3.20 -5.28 0.23
N ASN A 96 4.11 -5.28 1.21
CA ASN A 96 5.30 -4.43 1.21
C ASN A 96 6.31 -4.83 0.12
N LEU A 97 6.49 -6.13 -0.13
CA LEU A 97 7.39 -6.62 -1.18
C LEU A 97 6.88 -6.19 -2.56
N VAL A 98 5.59 -6.37 -2.84
CA VAL A 98 5.01 -6.03 -4.15
C VAL A 98 5.00 -4.52 -4.38
N SER A 99 4.62 -3.72 -3.37
CA SER A 99 4.60 -2.25 -3.48
C SER A 99 6.01 -1.68 -3.59
N GLY A 100 6.95 -2.21 -2.78
CA GLY A 100 8.33 -1.75 -2.73
C GLY A 100 9.11 -2.16 -3.97
N LEU A 101 9.21 -3.46 -4.24
CA LEU A 101 9.98 -3.98 -5.36
C LEU A 101 9.37 -3.58 -6.71
N GLY A 102 8.04 -3.75 -6.85
CA GLY A 102 7.32 -3.36 -8.05
C GLY A 102 7.42 -1.86 -8.33
N GLY A 103 7.17 -1.03 -7.32
CA GLY A 103 7.23 0.42 -7.46
C GLY A 103 8.63 0.94 -7.80
N ILE A 104 9.65 0.50 -7.05
CA ILE A 104 11.02 1.01 -7.20
C ILE A 104 11.67 0.54 -8.50
N LEU A 105 11.53 -0.74 -8.87
CA LEU A 105 12.15 -1.26 -10.10
C LEU A 105 11.51 -0.64 -11.34
N VAL A 106 10.18 -0.56 -11.39
CA VAL A 106 9.45 0.04 -12.52
C VAL A 106 9.80 1.53 -12.64
N MET A 107 9.87 2.26 -11.53
CA MET A 107 10.29 3.66 -11.53
C MET A 107 11.74 3.81 -12.03
N GLY A 108 12.66 2.97 -11.55
CA GLY A 108 14.06 3.00 -11.98
C GLY A 108 14.23 2.76 -13.48
N LEU A 109 13.55 1.74 -14.02
CA LEU A 109 13.56 1.47 -15.46
C LEU A 109 12.94 2.63 -16.26
N GLY A 110 11.85 3.24 -15.78
CA GLY A 110 11.24 4.40 -16.40
C GLY A 110 12.18 5.61 -16.47
N ILE A 111 12.92 5.89 -15.40
CA ILE A 111 13.90 6.99 -15.36
C ILE A 111 15.04 6.73 -16.34
N ILE A 112 15.64 5.53 -16.32
CA ILE A 112 16.75 5.18 -17.21
C ILE A 112 16.32 5.24 -18.68
N THR A 113 15.18 4.62 -19.02
CA THR A 113 14.67 4.60 -20.39
C THR A 113 14.34 6.01 -20.88
N SER A 114 13.65 6.84 -20.07
CA SER A 114 13.37 8.23 -20.44
C SER A 114 14.64 9.06 -20.65
N GLY A 115 15.67 8.88 -19.81
CA GLY A 115 16.96 9.55 -19.96
C GLY A 115 17.67 9.18 -21.26
N VAL A 116 17.72 7.89 -21.61
CA VAL A 116 18.29 7.41 -22.87
C VAL A 116 17.53 7.96 -24.07
N VAL A 117 16.20 7.96 -24.02
CA VAL A 117 15.34 8.49 -25.09
C VAL A 117 15.59 9.99 -25.29
N ILE A 118 15.67 10.78 -24.22
CA ILE A 118 15.91 12.22 -24.30
C ILE A 118 17.29 12.51 -24.91
N VAL A 119 18.32 11.76 -24.52
CA VAL A 119 19.68 11.94 -25.07
C VAL A 119 19.76 11.54 -26.54
N LYS A 120 19.02 10.51 -26.96
CA LYS A 120 19.06 10.00 -28.34
C LYS A 120 18.19 10.79 -29.31
N LEU A 121 16.98 11.18 -28.90
CA LEU A 121 15.99 11.80 -29.77
C LEU A 121 15.98 13.33 -29.70
N VAL A 122 16.63 13.92 -28.67
CA VAL A 122 16.69 15.37 -28.41
C VAL A 122 15.34 16.06 -28.69
N PRO A 123 14.26 15.63 -28.00
CA PRO A 123 12.92 16.09 -28.31
C PRO A 123 12.75 17.58 -28.00
N THR A 124 11.88 18.25 -28.75
CA THR A 124 11.58 19.66 -28.52
C THR A 124 10.85 19.86 -27.19
N ALA A 125 11.01 21.01 -26.53
CA ALA A 125 10.37 21.30 -25.24
C ALA A 125 8.83 21.11 -25.26
N ARG A 126 8.18 21.39 -26.41
CA ARG A 126 6.74 21.19 -26.61
C ARG A 126 6.36 19.70 -26.65
N GLN A 127 7.19 18.85 -27.26
CA GLN A 127 6.96 17.40 -27.29
C GLN A 127 7.07 16.80 -25.89
N VAL A 128 8.08 17.23 -25.11
CA VAL A 128 8.23 16.80 -23.71
C VAL A 128 7.04 17.22 -22.87
N ALA A 129 6.58 18.47 -22.98
CA ALA A 129 5.42 18.96 -22.25
C ALA A 129 4.13 18.19 -22.62
N ALA A 130 3.91 17.92 -23.91
CA ALA A 130 2.78 17.13 -24.39
C ALA A 130 2.83 15.69 -23.85
N TRP A 131 4.00 15.07 -23.84
CA TRP A 131 4.20 13.74 -23.27
C TRP A 131 3.91 13.70 -21.78
N THR A 132 4.39 14.67 -21.01
CA THR A 132 4.08 14.79 -19.57
C THR A 132 2.57 14.87 -19.33
N ALA A 133 1.87 15.72 -20.09
CA ALA A 133 0.41 15.83 -20.00
C ALA A 133 -0.30 14.51 -20.35
N ALA A 134 0.16 13.80 -21.39
CA ALA A 134 -0.39 12.50 -21.76
C ALA A 134 -0.19 11.45 -20.65
N THR A 135 1.01 11.37 -20.07
CA THR A 135 1.27 10.45 -18.95
C THR A 135 0.44 10.76 -17.71
N ALA A 136 0.19 12.04 -17.44
CA ALA A 136 -0.69 12.46 -16.34
C ALA A 136 -2.14 12.00 -16.57
N ALA A 137 -2.66 12.16 -17.79
CA ALA A 137 -4.00 11.68 -18.15
C ALA A 137 -4.13 10.15 -18.03
N ILE A 138 -3.11 9.40 -18.51
CA ILE A 138 -3.07 7.94 -18.38
C ILE A 138 -3.04 7.52 -16.91
N TYR A 139 -2.24 8.20 -16.08
CA TYR A 139 -2.18 7.93 -14.64
C TYR A 139 -3.54 8.18 -13.96
N SER A 140 -4.18 9.32 -14.24
CA SER A 140 -5.52 9.60 -13.71
C SER A 140 -6.55 8.56 -14.12
N ALA A 141 -6.54 8.12 -15.39
CA ALA A 141 -7.42 7.04 -15.85
C ALA A 141 -7.13 5.71 -15.15
N GLY A 142 -5.85 5.36 -14.96
CA GLY A 142 -5.44 4.17 -14.22
C GLY A 142 -5.94 4.16 -12.77
N MET A 143 -5.84 5.30 -12.08
CA MET A 143 -6.36 5.43 -10.71
C MET A 143 -7.89 5.25 -10.65
N VAL A 144 -8.63 5.77 -11.63
CA VAL A 144 -10.08 5.56 -11.73
C VAL A 144 -10.41 4.09 -11.97
N ILE A 145 -9.67 3.40 -12.85
CA ILE A 145 -9.86 1.96 -13.09
C ILE A 145 -9.61 1.16 -11.80
N LEU A 146 -8.55 1.47 -11.07
CA LEU A 146 -8.22 0.80 -9.80
C LEU A 146 -9.32 0.97 -8.74
N MET A 147 -10.12 2.03 -8.80
CA MET A 147 -11.29 2.21 -7.92
C MET A 147 -12.39 1.16 -8.19
N PHE A 148 -12.52 0.69 -9.43
CA PHE A 148 -13.49 -0.34 -9.80
C PHE A 148 -12.99 -1.75 -9.55
N VAL A 149 -11.68 -1.94 -9.35
CA VAL A 149 -11.10 -3.23 -8.99
C VAL A 149 -11.22 -3.41 -7.48
N SER A 150 -12.27 -4.10 -7.07
CA SER A 150 -12.47 -4.50 -5.68
C SER A 150 -12.67 -5.99 -5.57
N CYS A 151 -12.15 -6.55 -4.48
CA CYS A 151 -12.49 -7.89 -4.03
C CYS A 151 -13.93 -7.95 -3.54
N PRO A 152 -14.61 -9.11 -3.62
CA PRO A 152 -15.91 -9.28 -2.98
C PRO A 152 -15.78 -8.91 -1.49
N GLU A 153 -16.67 -8.02 -1.03
CA GLU A 153 -16.71 -7.53 0.35
C GLU A 153 -16.87 -8.71 1.31
N GLU A 154 -16.24 -8.60 2.49
CA GLU A 154 -16.52 -9.53 3.58
C GLU A 154 -18.02 -9.65 3.77
N SER A 155 -18.51 -10.89 3.80
CA SER A 155 -19.69 -11.21 4.58
C SER A 155 -19.34 -11.06 6.06
N PHE A 156 -19.14 -9.83 6.54
CA PHE A 156 -19.31 -9.54 7.96
C PHE A 156 -20.79 -9.82 8.24
N ARG A 157 -21.12 -10.67 9.22
CA ARG A 157 -22.46 -10.56 9.82
C ARG A 157 -22.48 -9.27 10.61
N LEU A 158 -22.70 -8.16 9.90
CA LEU A 158 -23.00 -6.88 10.51
C LEU A 158 -24.33 -7.03 11.24
N LEU A 159 -24.22 -7.13 12.55
CA LEU A 159 -25.00 -6.36 13.49
C LEU A 159 -25.70 -5.18 12.79
N SER A 160 -27.01 -5.32 12.58
CA SER A 160 -27.84 -4.36 11.86
C SER A 160 -27.61 -2.92 12.35
N THR A 161 -27.23 -2.02 11.43
CA THR A 161 -27.30 -0.53 11.52
C THR A 161 -26.64 0.17 12.73
N PRO A 162 -25.94 1.30 12.52
CA PRO A 162 -25.39 2.10 13.61
C PRO A 162 -26.53 2.75 14.40
N GLY A 163 -26.84 2.23 15.59
CA GLY A 163 -27.86 2.82 16.46
C GLY A 163 -28.51 1.86 17.46
N ASN A 164 -28.37 0.55 17.26
CA ASN A 164 -28.89 -0.44 18.19
C ASN A 164 -27.69 -1.22 18.76
N ASN A 165 -27.67 -1.46 20.07
CA ASN A 165 -26.73 -2.39 20.73
C ASN A 165 -26.91 -3.78 20.11
N ALA A 166 -26.27 -3.98 18.99
CA ALA A 166 -26.47 -5.14 18.16
C ALA A 166 -25.63 -6.25 18.79
N THR A 167 -26.24 -7.02 19.67
CA THR A 167 -25.73 -8.34 20.04
C THR A 167 -26.46 -9.33 19.14
N LEU A 168 -25.72 -10.28 18.57
CA LEU A 168 -26.38 -11.38 17.88
C LEU A 168 -27.26 -12.09 18.94
N ALA A 169 -28.50 -12.47 18.61
CA ALA A 169 -29.40 -13.08 19.61
C ALA A 169 -28.78 -14.31 20.30
N CYS A 170 -27.94 -15.06 19.57
CA CYS A 170 -27.16 -16.19 20.10
C CYS A 170 -25.99 -15.78 21.01
N SER A 171 -25.48 -14.55 20.91
CA SER A 171 -24.40 -14.03 21.75
C SER A 171 -24.91 -13.33 23.01
N GLN A 172 -26.22 -13.09 23.14
CA GLN A 172 -26.82 -12.42 24.31
C GLN A 172 -26.64 -13.18 25.63
N MET A 173 -26.42 -14.50 25.56
CA MET A 173 -26.12 -15.32 26.74
C MET A 173 -24.68 -15.16 27.21
N CYS A 174 -23.79 -14.66 26.36
CA CYS A 174 -22.43 -14.31 26.70
C CYS A 174 -22.43 -12.82 27.04
N ASN A 175 -22.25 -12.47 28.32
CA ASN A 175 -22.10 -11.08 28.75
C ASN A 175 -20.74 -10.54 28.29
N CYS A 176 -20.55 -10.43 26.97
CA CYS A 176 -19.31 -10.04 26.33
C CYS A 176 -19.02 -8.58 26.67
N ASP A 177 -17.90 -8.35 27.35
CA ASP A 177 -17.38 -7.01 27.54
C ASP A 177 -16.95 -6.39 26.20
N GLU A 178 -16.87 -5.06 26.11
CA GLU A 178 -16.36 -4.37 24.92
C GLU A 178 -14.83 -4.59 24.80
N GLY A 179 -14.47 -5.79 24.36
CA GLY A 179 -13.10 -6.23 24.21
C GLY A 179 -12.43 -5.72 22.92
N PRO A 180 -11.11 -5.90 22.78
CA PRO A 180 -10.37 -5.52 21.58
C PRO A 180 -10.86 -6.29 20.34
N TYR A 181 -10.84 -5.61 19.19
CA TYR A 181 -11.18 -6.19 17.88
C TYR A 181 -10.31 -7.42 17.59
N THR A 182 -10.92 -8.61 17.61
CA THR A 182 -10.25 -9.90 17.47
C THR A 182 -11.06 -10.76 16.50
N PRO A 183 -10.99 -10.48 15.18
CA PRO A 183 -11.89 -11.07 14.22
C PRO A 183 -11.69 -12.58 14.15
N VAL A 184 -12.80 -13.32 14.06
CA VAL A 184 -12.79 -14.76 13.84
C VAL A 184 -13.64 -15.13 12.63
N CYS A 185 -13.16 -16.10 11.88
CA CYS A 185 -13.81 -16.63 10.69
C CYS A 185 -14.57 -17.89 11.06
N GLY A 186 -15.90 -17.85 10.96
CA GLY A 186 -16.74 -19.03 11.12
C GLY A 186 -16.67 -19.97 9.92
N GLN A 187 -16.97 -21.25 10.16
CA GLN A 187 -17.15 -22.23 9.08
C GLN A 187 -18.30 -21.88 8.11
N ASP A 188 -19.20 -20.99 8.52
CA ASP A 188 -20.32 -20.46 7.74
C ASP A 188 -19.94 -19.29 6.82
N SER A 189 -18.63 -19.05 6.62
CA SER A 189 -18.04 -17.97 5.80
C SER A 189 -18.23 -16.54 6.33
N PHE A 190 -18.75 -16.38 7.55
CA PHE A 190 -18.94 -15.06 8.13
C PHE A 190 -17.82 -14.66 9.10
N THR A 191 -17.44 -13.38 9.05
CA THR A 191 -16.49 -12.80 9.99
C THR A 191 -17.23 -12.20 11.19
N TYR A 192 -16.84 -12.61 12.39
CA TYR A 192 -17.37 -12.13 13.67
C TYR A 192 -16.35 -11.21 14.37
N LEU A 193 -16.85 -10.24 15.15
CA LEU A 193 -16.03 -9.21 15.80
C LEU A 193 -15.04 -9.75 16.84
N SER A 194 -15.46 -10.80 17.54
CA SER A 194 -14.72 -11.48 18.60
C SER A 194 -15.22 -12.92 18.74
N PRO A 195 -14.42 -13.83 19.34
CA PRO A 195 -14.87 -15.19 19.63
C PRO A 195 -16.06 -15.22 20.60
N CYS A 196 -16.17 -14.24 21.50
CA CYS A 196 -17.31 -14.11 22.41
C CYS A 196 -18.60 -13.76 21.67
N GLN A 197 -18.52 -12.83 20.71
CA GLN A 197 -19.68 -12.46 19.88
C GLN A 197 -20.12 -13.59 18.93
N ALA A 198 -19.22 -14.54 18.63
CA ALA A 198 -19.52 -15.77 17.93
C ALA A 198 -20.09 -16.87 18.86
N GLY A 199 -20.16 -16.63 20.18
CA GLY A 199 -20.69 -17.56 21.16
C GLY A 199 -19.83 -18.80 21.37
N CYS A 200 -18.51 -18.69 21.16
CA CYS A 200 -17.58 -19.82 21.32
C CYS A 200 -17.23 -20.04 22.80
N GLU A 201 -17.39 -21.27 23.29
CA GLU A 201 -17.11 -21.63 24.68
C GLU A 201 -15.66 -22.05 24.93
N SER A 202 -14.90 -22.40 23.88
CA SER A 202 -13.57 -22.96 24.04
C SER A 202 -12.63 -22.59 22.89
N SER A 203 -11.33 -22.58 23.20
CA SER A 203 -10.27 -22.20 22.27
C SER A 203 -9.04 -23.10 22.42
N GLU A 204 -8.39 -23.43 21.31
CA GLU A 204 -7.13 -24.15 21.25
C GLU A 204 -6.14 -23.42 20.34
N GLN A 205 -4.88 -23.36 20.76
CA GLN A 205 -3.83 -22.75 19.95
C GLN A 205 -3.30 -23.76 18.95
N LEU A 206 -3.39 -23.42 17.66
CA LEU A 206 -3.02 -24.30 16.56
C LEU A 206 -1.56 -24.06 16.13
N ASP A 207 -1.21 -22.78 15.99
CA ASP A 207 0.14 -22.28 15.67
C ASP A 207 0.45 -21.04 16.51
N ASN A 208 1.69 -20.53 16.44
CA ASN A 208 2.11 -19.29 17.12
C ASN A 208 1.20 -18.06 16.83
N SER A 209 0.47 -18.06 15.71
CA SER A 209 -0.42 -16.96 15.29
C SER A 209 -1.88 -17.36 15.05
N THR A 210 -2.23 -18.64 15.14
CA THR A 210 -3.54 -19.15 14.72
C THR A 210 -4.24 -19.84 15.88
N TRP A 211 -5.45 -19.37 16.21
CA TRP A 211 -6.31 -19.94 17.24
C TRP A 211 -7.54 -20.59 16.62
N LEU A 212 -7.89 -21.78 17.10
CA LEU A 212 -9.10 -22.51 16.77
C LEU A 212 -10.11 -22.30 17.90
N TYR A 213 -11.32 -21.89 17.56
CA TYR A 213 -12.44 -21.73 18.48
C TYR A 213 -13.52 -22.73 18.12
N TYR A 214 -14.05 -23.43 19.12
CA TYR A 214 -15.03 -24.49 18.92
C TYR A 214 -16.18 -24.34 19.90
N ASN A 215 -17.28 -25.02 19.60
CA ASN A 215 -18.52 -24.91 20.35
C ASN A 215 -19.11 -23.49 20.30
N CYS A 216 -19.20 -22.94 19.09
CA CYS A 216 -19.75 -21.62 18.84
C CYS A 216 -21.24 -21.69 18.55
N SER A 217 -22.06 -20.99 19.34
CA SER A 217 -23.53 -21.00 19.21
C SER A 217 -24.07 -20.14 18.05
N CYS A 218 -23.31 -19.13 17.62
CA CYS A 218 -23.72 -18.20 16.56
C CYS A 218 -23.33 -18.62 15.15
N ILE A 219 -22.66 -19.74 15.01
CA ILE A 219 -22.11 -20.24 13.75
C ILE A 219 -22.91 -21.47 13.34
N ASP A 220 -23.51 -21.43 12.17
CA ASP A 220 -24.31 -22.54 11.68
C ASP A 220 -23.40 -23.70 11.24
N ALA A 221 -23.52 -24.84 11.93
CA ALA A 221 -22.74 -26.04 11.63
C ALA A 221 -23.26 -26.85 10.44
N ASN A 222 -24.44 -26.52 9.92
CA ASN A 222 -25.01 -27.20 8.76
C ASN A 222 -24.56 -26.55 7.44
N ILE A 223 -23.99 -25.34 7.49
CA ILE A 223 -23.48 -24.61 6.32
C ILE A 223 -21.97 -24.86 6.22
N LEU A 224 -21.59 -26.07 5.82
CA LEU A 224 -20.19 -26.51 5.67
C LEU A 224 -19.54 -26.11 4.33
N THR A 225 -20.20 -25.29 3.50
CA THR A 225 -19.86 -25.20 2.07
C THR A 225 -19.19 -23.91 1.62
N ASP A 226 -19.20 -22.83 2.41
CA ASP A 226 -18.68 -21.52 1.96
C ASP A 226 -17.45 -21.01 2.74
N GLY A 227 -17.17 -21.51 3.95
CA GLY A 227 -16.05 -21.05 4.79
C GLY A 227 -14.70 -21.70 4.50
N ALA A 228 -14.16 -21.56 3.28
CA ALA A 228 -12.95 -22.26 2.84
C ALA A 228 -11.75 -22.12 3.80
N LYS A 229 -11.53 -20.92 4.34
CA LYS A 229 -10.41 -20.64 5.26
C LYS A 229 -10.53 -21.37 6.60
N ALA A 230 -11.72 -21.35 7.22
CA ALA A 230 -11.98 -22.06 8.47
C ALA A 230 -11.91 -23.58 8.27
N ILE A 231 -12.49 -24.08 7.18
CA ILE A 231 -12.48 -25.51 6.84
C ILE A 231 -11.08 -26.01 6.53
N GLU A 232 -10.27 -25.25 5.79
CA GLU A 232 -8.90 -25.65 5.47
C GLU A 232 -8.01 -25.67 6.72
N ALA A 233 -8.15 -24.68 7.59
CA ALA A 233 -7.45 -24.65 8.87
C ALA A 233 -7.88 -25.84 9.75
N VAL A 234 -9.17 -26.15 9.85
CA VAL A 234 -9.66 -27.33 10.58
C VAL A 234 -9.10 -28.63 9.98
N LYS A 235 -9.17 -28.79 8.65
CA LYS A 235 -8.65 -29.99 7.95
C LYS A 235 -7.15 -30.21 8.15
N ARG A 236 -6.36 -29.14 8.19
CA ARG A 236 -4.91 -29.23 8.38
C ARG A 236 -4.54 -29.86 9.74
N TYR A 237 -5.41 -29.74 10.74
CA TYR A 237 -5.14 -30.19 12.11
C TYR A 237 -6.17 -31.20 12.65
N ASP A 238 -7.12 -31.63 11.82
CA ASP A 238 -8.14 -32.61 12.19
C ASP A 238 -7.50 -33.93 12.67
N ALA A 239 -6.35 -34.33 12.11
CA ALA A 239 -5.62 -35.51 12.54
C ALA A 239 -5.02 -35.38 13.97
N SER A 240 -4.46 -34.22 14.31
CA SER A 240 -3.93 -33.96 15.67
C SER A 240 -5.05 -33.75 16.70
N TRP A 241 -6.17 -33.17 16.25
CA TRP A 241 -7.33 -32.92 17.08
C TRP A 241 -8.10 -34.21 17.42
N ASN A 242 -8.37 -35.05 16.42
CA ASN A 242 -9.12 -36.30 16.57
C ASN A 242 -8.51 -37.24 17.62
N ALA A 243 -7.18 -37.22 17.77
CA ALA A 243 -6.46 -38.02 18.75
C ALA A 243 -6.75 -37.61 20.21
N SER A 244 -7.20 -36.37 20.43
CA SER A 244 -7.33 -35.74 21.74
C SER A 244 -8.78 -35.48 22.14
N HIS A 245 -9.66 -35.14 21.19
CA HIS A 245 -11.00 -34.59 21.48
C HIS A 245 -12.14 -35.11 20.58
N GLY A 246 -11.86 -36.02 19.62
CA GLY A 246 -12.85 -36.52 18.65
C GLY A 246 -13.15 -35.54 17.50
N PRO A 247 -14.01 -35.89 16.52
CA PRO A 247 -14.15 -35.13 15.27
C PRO A 247 -14.75 -33.72 15.41
N LEU A 248 -13.99 -32.70 14.98
CA LEU A 248 -14.35 -31.27 15.03
C LEU A 248 -15.67 -30.94 14.32
N LEU A 249 -15.90 -31.59 13.17
CA LEU A 249 -17.03 -31.30 12.28
C LEU A 249 -18.26 -32.19 12.52
N ALA A 250 -18.18 -33.15 13.44
CA ALA A 250 -19.25 -34.11 13.69
C ALA A 250 -20.25 -33.66 14.78
N GLY A 251 -19.94 -32.56 15.49
CA GLY A 251 -20.59 -32.21 16.75
C GLY A 251 -21.73 -31.19 16.67
N GLY A 252 -22.34 -30.93 15.52
CA GLY A 252 -23.51 -30.02 15.37
C GLY A 252 -23.31 -28.59 15.91
N ARG A 253 -22.07 -28.22 16.23
CA ARG A 253 -21.66 -27.03 16.96
C ARG A 253 -20.68 -26.26 16.07
N GLY A 254 -20.80 -24.94 16.10
CA GLY A 254 -20.00 -24.04 15.28
C GLY A 254 -18.50 -24.12 15.54
N VAL A 255 -17.69 -23.98 14.50
CA VAL A 255 -16.23 -23.82 14.58
C VAL A 255 -15.81 -22.51 13.91
N ALA A 256 -14.83 -21.83 14.49
CA ALA A 256 -14.20 -20.64 13.95
C ALA A 256 -12.68 -20.67 14.09
N VAL A 257 -11.99 -19.89 13.26
CA VAL A 257 -10.53 -19.69 13.34
C VAL A 257 -10.19 -18.21 13.43
N SER A 258 -9.07 -17.88 14.06
CA SER A 258 -8.61 -16.49 14.16
C SER A 258 -8.37 -15.85 12.79
N GLY A 259 -8.84 -14.63 12.60
CA GLY A 259 -8.72 -13.84 11.38
C GLY A 259 -10.04 -13.71 10.62
N GLU A 260 -10.06 -12.85 9.61
CA GLU A 260 -11.24 -12.60 8.76
C GLU A 260 -11.46 -13.74 7.75
N CYS A 261 -12.72 -14.04 7.41
CA CYS A 261 -13.10 -15.17 6.55
C CYS A 261 -12.81 -14.98 5.08
N GLY A 262 -12.77 -13.75 4.58
CA GLY A 262 -13.03 -13.64 3.15
C GLY A 262 -12.05 -14.36 2.25
N ALA A 263 -12.59 -14.60 1.06
CA ALA A 263 -11.98 -15.38 0.02
C ALA A 263 -10.58 -14.89 -0.31
N ALA A 264 -9.76 -15.81 -0.83
CA ALA A 264 -8.53 -15.44 -1.51
C ALA A 264 -8.88 -14.52 -2.69
N CYS A 265 -8.47 -13.26 -2.55
CA CYS A 265 -7.99 -12.49 -3.68
C CYS A 265 -6.50 -12.76 -3.86
#